data_AF-A0A238UTZ6-F1
#
_entry.id   AF-A0A238UTZ6-F1
#
_cell.length_a   1.000
_cell.length_b   1.000
_cell.length_c   1.000
_cell.angle_alpha   90.00
_cell.angle_beta   90.00
_cell.angle_gamma   90.00
#
_symmetry.space_group_name_H-M   'P 1'
#
loop_
_entity.id
_entity.type
_entity.pdbx_description
1 polymer ?
#
loop_
_entity_poly.entity_id
_entity_poly.type
_entity_poly.pdbx_seq_one_letter_code
_entity_poly.pdbx_strand_id
1 'polypeptide(L)'
;MLEPHAHLPLTVGRRAVARTGWAATVLVALLSGCSSSQSGTAAEDPRTAEPGTLPSAHVHGVAIDPGDGTLRLATHEGLFEVGEGGELTAVGPVIDLMGFTVAGADHYLASGHPGLRVDLPQPVGLIETTDGGATWEPVSRQGQSDFHALTVSDAGILGYDGTLLRSADGRTWEQLQIPDEPHTLAAAPDDSNLLATTQQGLLRSADAGSSWSLVETAPLLQVVTWSGDGTTAVGVDPEGTVWTSTDGAGTWQQAARLGAAPHAVAAAPGDGGSQRIAVVTDNGLLQSTDAGKTFAVVLER
;
A
#
# COMPACT_ATOMS: atom_id res chain seq x y z
N MET A 1 18.86 16.53 -64.76
CA MET A 1 18.39 17.06 -66.04
C MET A 1 16.86 17.06 -65.98
N LEU A 2 16.28 18.26 -65.85
CA LEU A 2 14.88 18.65 -66.10
C LEU A 2 13.73 17.91 -65.38
N GLU A 3 13.21 18.57 -64.33
CA GLU A 3 11.76 18.77 -64.06
C GLU A 3 11.07 19.52 -65.25
N PRO A 4 9.76 19.91 -65.21
CA PRO A 4 8.54 19.47 -64.51
C PRO A 4 7.33 19.40 -65.50
N HIS A 5 6.08 19.30 -65.00
CA HIS A 5 4.85 20.01 -65.43
C HIS A 5 3.61 19.22 -64.93
N ALA A 6 2.46 19.76 -64.50
CA ALA A 6 2.00 21.03 -63.97
C ALA A 6 0.45 20.96 -63.96
N HIS A 7 -0.18 21.40 -62.85
CA HIS A 7 -1.46 22.15 -62.74
C HIS A 7 -2.78 21.56 -63.29
N LEU A 8 -3.76 21.19 -62.43
CA LEU A 8 -4.93 21.98 -61.89
C LEU A 8 -6.13 22.10 -62.91
N PRO A 9 -7.34 22.59 -62.55
CA PRO A 9 -8.28 22.14 -61.50
C PRO A 9 -9.79 22.19 -61.95
N LEU A 10 -10.70 21.87 -61.01
CA LEU A 10 -12.10 22.35 -60.82
C LEU A 10 -13.13 22.28 -61.99
N THR A 11 -14.30 21.68 -61.73
CA THR A 11 -15.58 22.44 -61.65
C THR A 11 -16.79 21.64 -61.15
N VAL A 12 -17.72 22.44 -60.63
CA VAL A 12 -18.93 22.18 -59.86
C VAL A 12 -20.08 21.60 -60.70
N GLY A 13 -20.88 20.71 -60.11
CA GLY A 13 -22.20 20.32 -60.60
C GLY A 13 -23.23 20.26 -59.47
N ARG A 14 -23.96 21.38 -59.26
CA ARG A 14 -25.18 21.47 -58.43
C ARG A 14 -26.39 21.33 -59.35
N ARG A 15 -27.36 20.45 -59.02
CA ARG A 15 -28.80 20.41 -59.40
C ARG A 15 -29.32 19.01 -59.02
N ALA A 16 -30.54 18.75 -58.57
CA ALA A 16 -31.71 19.56 -58.28
C ALA A 16 -32.58 18.77 -57.29
N VAL A 17 -33.42 19.50 -56.55
CA VAL A 17 -34.46 18.98 -55.65
C VAL A 17 -35.56 18.30 -56.45
N ALA A 18 -35.98 17.10 -56.02
CA ALA A 18 -37.28 16.53 -56.36
C ALA A 18 -37.96 16.08 -55.06
N ARG A 19 -39.11 16.70 -54.79
CA ARG A 19 -40.04 16.37 -53.72
C ARG A 19 -40.97 15.25 -54.21
N THR A 20 -41.09 14.18 -53.44
CA THR A 20 -42.24 13.26 -53.51
C THR A 20 -42.58 12.84 -52.09
N GLY A 21 -43.69 13.38 -51.60
CA GLY A 21 -44.26 13.00 -50.32
C GLY A 21 -45.00 11.68 -50.43
N TRP A 22 -44.78 10.80 -49.47
CA TRP A 22 -45.64 9.65 -49.19
C TRP A 22 -45.95 9.69 -47.69
N ALA A 23 -47.23 9.78 -47.39
CA ALA A 23 -47.79 9.73 -46.05
C ALA A 23 -47.58 8.34 -45.46
N ALA A 24 -47.00 8.27 -44.27
CA ALA A 24 -46.96 7.05 -43.47
C ALA A 24 -47.65 7.32 -42.13
N THR A 25 -48.75 6.60 -41.95
CA THR A 25 -49.65 6.57 -40.80
C THR A 25 -48.87 6.23 -39.52
N VAL A 26 -48.91 7.11 -38.53
CA VAL A 26 -48.39 6.83 -37.18
C VAL A 26 -49.44 6.03 -36.42
N LEU A 27 -49.16 4.75 -36.19
CA LEU A 27 -49.91 3.90 -35.27
C LEU A 27 -49.32 4.11 -33.86
N VAL A 28 -50.02 4.84 -33.00
CA VAL A 28 -49.64 4.99 -31.57
C VAL A 28 -50.10 3.73 -30.83
N ALA A 29 -49.17 2.82 -30.54
CA ALA A 29 -49.38 1.76 -29.58
C ALA A 29 -49.13 2.30 -28.17
N LEU A 30 -50.20 2.49 -27.38
CA LEU A 30 -50.12 2.76 -25.95
C LEU A 30 -49.74 1.46 -25.23
N LEU A 31 -48.47 1.31 -24.90
CA LEU A 31 -48.01 0.29 -23.95
C LEU A 31 -48.11 0.88 -22.54
N SER A 32 -49.15 0.47 -21.82
CA SER A 32 -49.26 0.62 -20.37
C SER A 32 -48.24 -0.29 -19.69
N GLY A 33 -47.02 0.20 -19.51
CA GLY A 33 -46.00 -0.43 -18.69
C GLY A 33 -46.23 -0.10 -17.22
N CYS A 34 -46.55 -1.11 -16.41
CA CYS A 34 -46.64 -1.00 -14.97
C CYS A 34 -45.26 -0.64 -14.40
N SER A 35 -45.12 0.56 -13.83
CA SER A 35 -43.99 0.91 -12.98
C SER A 35 -44.21 0.23 -11.63
N SER A 36 -43.55 -0.90 -11.40
CA SER A 36 -43.33 -1.39 -10.05
C SER A 36 -42.34 -0.45 -9.37
N SER A 37 -42.79 0.20 -8.31
CA SER A 37 -41.99 1.02 -7.43
C SER A 37 -40.90 0.16 -6.78
N GLN A 38 -39.75 0.06 -7.42
CA GLN A 38 -38.54 -0.40 -6.75
C GLN A 38 -38.05 0.79 -5.95
N SER A 39 -38.36 0.77 -4.65
CA SER A 39 -37.76 1.65 -3.66
C SER A 39 -36.25 1.64 -3.90
N GLY A 40 -35.72 2.74 -4.42
CA GLY A 40 -34.28 2.94 -4.48
C GLY A 40 -33.78 2.83 -3.05
N THR A 41 -33.02 1.78 -2.76
CA THR A 41 -32.10 1.77 -1.65
C THR A 41 -31.26 3.02 -1.81
N ALA A 42 -31.40 3.96 -0.89
CA ALA A 42 -30.46 5.06 -0.75
C ALA A 42 -29.06 4.43 -0.76
N ALA A 43 -28.17 4.92 -1.63
CA ALA A 43 -26.78 4.55 -1.56
C ALA A 43 -26.29 4.87 -0.15
N GLU A 44 -25.86 3.84 0.59
CA GLU A 44 -25.18 4.03 1.87
C GLU A 44 -23.99 4.95 1.68
N ASP A 45 -23.86 5.90 2.61
CA ASP A 45 -22.70 6.78 2.71
C ASP A 45 -21.46 5.90 2.94
N PRO A 46 -20.38 5.99 2.13
CA PRO A 46 -19.21 5.11 2.26
C PRO A 46 -18.38 5.31 3.55
N ARG A 47 -18.89 6.08 4.52
CA ARG A 47 -18.13 6.64 5.64
C ARG A 47 -18.45 6.01 6.99
N THR A 48 -19.10 4.85 7.01
CA THR A 48 -19.30 4.08 8.24
C THR A 48 -18.89 2.64 7.96
N ALA A 49 -17.62 2.33 8.18
CA ALA A 49 -17.25 0.96 8.49
C ALA A 49 -18.01 0.57 9.78
N GLU A 50 -18.59 -0.63 9.82
CA GLU A 50 -19.14 -1.16 11.06
C GLU A 50 -18.00 -1.26 12.09
N PRO A 51 -18.18 -0.78 13.33
CA PRO A 51 -17.17 -0.91 14.36
C PRO A 51 -16.68 -2.35 14.47
N GLY A 52 -15.35 -2.55 14.47
CA GLY A 52 -14.76 -3.88 14.54
C GLY A 52 -14.54 -4.59 13.20
N THR A 53 -14.74 -3.94 12.05
CA THR A 53 -14.42 -4.52 10.72
C THR A 53 -13.27 -3.80 10.02
N LEU A 54 -12.40 -4.53 9.33
CA LEU A 54 -11.35 -3.96 8.48
C LEU A 54 -11.94 -3.13 7.32
N PRO A 55 -11.21 -2.12 6.80
CA PRO A 55 -11.59 -1.46 5.56
C PRO A 55 -11.73 -2.46 4.40
N SER A 56 -12.65 -2.17 3.48
CA SER A 56 -12.92 -3.07 2.35
C SER A 56 -11.75 -3.17 1.36
N ALA A 57 -10.93 -2.12 1.32
CA ALA A 57 -9.73 -2.02 0.53
C ALA A 57 -8.57 -2.85 1.11
N HIS A 58 -7.67 -3.32 0.23
CA HIS A 58 -6.42 -3.95 0.65
C HIS A 58 -5.62 -3.01 1.56
N VAL A 59 -5.10 -3.59 2.65
CA VAL A 59 -4.20 -2.94 3.59
C VAL A 59 -2.77 -3.22 3.14
N HIS A 60 -2.02 -2.18 2.79
CA HIS A 60 -0.62 -2.29 2.36
C HIS A 60 0.35 -2.17 3.53
N GLY A 61 -0.08 -1.51 4.61
CA GLY A 61 0.74 -1.33 5.81
C GLY A 61 -0.07 -1.38 7.08
N VAL A 62 0.52 -1.97 8.12
CA VAL A 62 0.14 -1.78 9.51
C VAL A 62 1.37 -1.23 10.23
N ALA A 63 1.16 -0.31 11.17
CA ALA A 63 2.22 0.26 11.96
C ALA A 63 1.78 0.45 13.41
N ILE A 64 2.75 0.43 14.32
CA ILE A 64 2.60 0.84 15.71
C ILE A 64 3.40 2.12 15.85
N ASP A 65 2.73 3.24 16.12
CA ASP A 65 3.40 4.52 16.32
C ASP A 65 4.30 4.46 17.57
N PRO A 66 5.59 4.83 17.48
CA PRO A 66 6.50 4.73 18.62
C PRO A 66 6.30 5.83 19.68
N GLY A 67 5.54 6.88 19.39
CA GLY A 67 5.22 7.97 20.30
C GLY A 67 4.16 7.61 21.34
N ASP A 68 3.07 6.98 20.89
CA ASP A 68 1.91 6.68 21.74
C ASP A 68 1.44 5.21 21.67
N GLY A 69 2.02 4.39 20.78
CA GLY A 69 1.64 3.01 20.57
C GLY A 69 0.38 2.84 19.71
N THR A 70 -0.13 3.90 19.09
CA THR A 70 -1.34 3.84 18.27
C THR A 70 -1.14 2.95 17.05
N LEU A 71 -2.14 2.13 16.73
CA LEU A 71 -2.13 1.31 15.52
C LEU A 71 -2.62 2.14 14.33
N ARG A 72 -1.83 2.13 13.26
CA ARG A 72 -2.16 2.76 11.97
C ARG A 72 -2.34 1.71 10.89
N LEU A 73 -3.32 1.91 10.01
CA LEU A 73 -3.54 1.10 8.80
C LEU A 73 -3.41 1.99 7.56
N ALA A 74 -2.47 1.65 6.68
CA ALA A 74 -2.31 2.27 5.38
C ALA A 74 -3.04 1.43 4.33
N THR A 75 -3.96 2.05 3.60
CA THR A 75 -4.91 1.36 2.71
C THR A 75 -5.12 2.13 1.40
N HIS A 76 -5.85 1.55 0.44
CA HIS A 76 -6.29 2.30 -0.75
C HIS A 76 -7.26 3.46 -0.42
N GLU A 77 -7.87 3.46 0.77
CA GLU A 77 -8.88 4.44 1.18
C GLU A 77 -8.29 5.53 2.10
N GLY A 78 -6.98 5.54 2.31
CA GLY A 78 -6.30 6.47 3.20
C GLY A 78 -5.66 5.79 4.42
N LEU A 79 -5.22 6.64 5.33
CA LEU A 79 -4.69 6.24 6.63
C LEU A 79 -5.82 6.14 7.64
N PHE A 80 -5.84 5.06 8.42
CA PHE A 80 -6.77 4.88 9.52
C PHE A 80 -6.04 4.69 10.85
N GLU A 81 -6.60 5.26 11.90
CA GLU A 81 -6.28 4.95 13.28
C GLU A 81 -7.18 3.82 13.77
N VAL A 82 -6.60 2.84 14.47
CA VAL A 82 -7.35 1.80 15.19
C VAL A 82 -7.41 2.18 16.66
N GLY A 83 -8.57 2.67 17.09
CA GLY A 83 -8.86 3.05 18.48
C GLY A 83 -9.09 1.84 19.39
N GLU A 84 -9.25 2.13 20.68
CA GLU A 84 -9.60 1.11 21.67
C GLU A 84 -10.91 0.39 21.30
N GLY A 85 -10.91 -0.95 21.35
CA GLY A 85 -12.09 -1.75 20.99
C GLY A 85 -12.33 -1.92 19.49
N GLY A 86 -11.41 -1.50 18.62
CA GLY A 86 -11.50 -1.74 17.17
C GLY A 86 -12.33 -0.70 16.41
N GLU A 87 -12.43 0.52 16.94
CA GLU A 87 -12.97 1.65 16.17
C GLU A 87 -11.96 2.11 15.11
N LEU A 88 -12.41 2.32 13.87
CA LEU A 88 -11.58 2.84 12.79
C LEU A 88 -11.89 4.31 12.53
N THR A 89 -10.88 5.17 12.67
CA THR A 89 -10.99 6.60 12.39
C THR A 89 -10.09 6.98 11.23
N ALA A 90 -10.64 7.53 10.15
CA ALA A 90 -9.85 8.04 9.03
C ALA A 90 -9.02 9.26 9.45
N VAL A 91 -7.77 9.33 9.01
CA VAL A 91 -6.82 10.38 9.36
C VAL A 91 -6.34 11.08 8.08
N GLY A 92 -6.59 12.38 8.01
CA GLY A 92 -6.14 13.22 6.90
C GLY A 92 -6.88 12.98 5.56
N PRO A 93 -6.25 13.34 4.43
CA PRO A 93 -6.84 13.17 3.10
C PRO A 93 -6.84 11.70 2.65
N VAL A 94 -7.77 11.36 1.74
CA VAL A 94 -7.81 10.04 1.11
C VAL A 94 -6.69 9.94 0.07
N ILE A 95 -5.66 9.17 0.39
CA ILE A 95 -4.56 8.81 -0.51
C ILE A 95 -4.53 7.29 -0.54
N ASP A 96 -4.46 6.72 -1.73
CA ASP A 96 -4.18 5.30 -1.91
C ASP A 96 -2.72 5.04 -1.52
N LEU A 97 -2.51 4.56 -0.30
CA LEU A 97 -1.18 4.35 0.29
C LEU A 97 -0.69 2.95 -0.09
N MET A 98 0.14 2.88 -1.13
CA MET A 98 0.73 1.63 -1.65
C MET A 98 2.02 1.24 -0.92
N GLY A 99 2.80 2.24 -0.50
CA GLY A 99 3.98 2.05 0.36
C GLY A 99 3.86 2.95 1.57
N PHE A 100 4.19 2.42 2.75
CA PHE A 100 4.06 3.14 4.01
C PHE A 100 5.12 2.67 5.01
N THR A 101 5.80 3.60 5.67
CA THR A 101 6.80 3.28 6.69
C THR A 101 6.87 4.34 7.78
N VAL A 102 7.24 3.93 8.99
CA VAL A 102 7.37 4.79 10.16
C VAL A 102 8.79 5.31 10.26
N ALA A 103 8.97 6.62 10.19
CA ALA A 103 10.25 7.30 10.40
C ALA A 103 10.42 7.80 11.84
N GLY A 104 9.33 7.91 12.60
CA GLY A 104 9.35 8.30 14.00
C GLY A 104 7.94 8.46 14.57
N ALA A 105 7.84 9.01 15.78
CA ALA A 105 6.57 9.34 16.42
C ALA A 105 5.82 10.37 15.57
N ASP A 106 4.58 10.07 15.20
CA ASP A 106 3.74 10.87 14.31
C ASP A 106 4.38 11.21 12.94
N HIS A 107 5.49 10.54 12.60
CA HIS A 107 6.29 10.84 11.42
C HIS A 107 6.36 9.62 10.52
N TYR A 108 5.68 9.72 9.37
CA TYR A 108 5.59 8.63 8.39
C TYR A 108 6.01 9.09 7.01
N LEU A 109 6.51 8.13 6.23
CA LEU A 109 6.76 8.29 4.80
C LEU A 109 5.85 7.36 4.03
N ALA A 110 5.36 7.82 2.89
CA ALA A 110 4.47 7.02 2.05
C ALA A 110 4.63 7.28 0.55
N SER A 111 3.99 6.42 -0.24
CA SER A 111 3.85 6.52 -1.69
C SER A 111 2.54 5.90 -2.17
N GLY A 112 2.15 6.16 -3.41
CA GLY A 112 0.94 5.63 -4.04
C GLY A 112 0.20 6.66 -4.88
N HIS A 113 -1.11 6.76 -4.73
CA HIS A 113 -1.97 7.56 -5.62
C HIS A 113 -2.87 8.53 -4.86
N PRO A 114 -3.13 9.74 -5.38
CA PRO A 114 -4.06 10.65 -4.76
C PRO A 114 -5.49 10.15 -4.93
N GLY A 115 -6.28 10.24 -3.87
CA GLY A 115 -7.70 9.95 -3.93
C GLY A 115 -8.47 10.99 -4.76
N LEU A 116 -9.76 10.71 -4.97
CA LEU A 116 -10.63 11.64 -5.69
C LEU A 116 -10.65 13.01 -5.00
N ARG A 117 -10.39 14.06 -5.78
CA ARG A 117 -10.39 15.48 -5.34
C ARG A 117 -9.25 15.84 -4.38
N VAL A 118 -8.21 15.01 -4.28
CA VAL A 118 -6.94 15.40 -3.65
C VAL A 118 -6.03 16.02 -4.71
N ASP A 119 -5.59 17.25 -4.49
CA ASP A 119 -4.73 18.00 -5.42
C ASP A 119 -3.25 17.63 -5.21
N LEU A 120 -2.90 16.41 -5.61
CA LEU A 120 -1.55 15.88 -5.59
C LEU A 120 -1.21 15.26 -6.97
N PRO A 121 0.09 15.20 -7.34
CA PRO A 121 0.53 14.51 -8.55
C PRO A 121 0.17 13.02 -8.53
N GLN A 122 0.11 12.39 -9.71
CA GLN A 122 -0.24 10.98 -9.87
C GLN A 122 0.86 10.23 -10.65
N PRO A 123 1.58 9.26 -10.06
CA PRO A 123 1.63 8.91 -8.62
C PRO A 123 2.13 10.06 -7.73
N VAL A 124 1.86 9.99 -6.43
CA VAL A 124 2.24 11.04 -5.47
C VAL A 124 3.75 11.12 -5.24
N GLY A 125 4.52 10.11 -5.67
CA GLY A 125 5.95 10.01 -5.39
C GLY A 125 6.21 9.66 -3.92
N LEU A 126 7.28 10.19 -3.34
CA LEU A 126 7.50 10.18 -1.90
C LEU A 126 6.77 11.36 -1.26
N ILE A 127 5.92 11.06 -0.28
CA ILE A 127 5.25 12.04 0.59
C ILE A 127 5.62 11.78 2.06
N GLU A 128 5.55 12.83 2.88
CA GLU A 128 5.92 12.81 4.30
C GLU A 128 4.82 13.45 5.14
N THR A 129 4.63 12.94 6.35
CA THR A 129 3.81 13.55 7.39
C THR A 129 4.62 13.63 8.67
N THR A 130 4.41 14.68 9.47
CA THR A 130 4.98 14.82 10.82
C THR A 130 3.89 15.13 11.87
N ASP A 131 2.64 14.89 11.50
CA ASP A 131 1.44 15.14 12.31
C ASP A 131 0.50 13.92 12.34
N GLY A 132 1.07 12.73 12.28
CA GLY A 132 0.34 11.46 12.40
C GLY A 132 -0.51 11.14 11.16
N GLY A 133 -0.23 11.77 10.02
CA GLY A 133 -0.96 11.60 8.77
C GLY A 133 -2.10 12.58 8.56
N ALA A 134 -2.31 13.56 9.45
CA ALA A 134 -3.35 14.56 9.31
C ALA A 134 -3.11 15.44 8.06
N THR A 135 -1.85 15.75 7.76
CA THR A 135 -1.41 16.38 6.51
C THR A 135 -0.22 15.66 5.89
N TRP A 136 -0.07 15.80 4.57
CA TRP A 136 0.99 15.16 3.79
C TRP A 136 1.65 16.18 2.86
N GLU A 137 2.98 16.22 2.89
CA GLU A 137 3.80 17.09 2.04
C GLU A 137 4.54 16.27 0.98
N PRO A 138 4.57 16.72 -0.29
CA PRO A 138 5.42 16.12 -1.32
C PRO A 138 6.92 16.32 -1.00
N VAL A 139 7.69 15.23 -1.03
CA VAL A 139 9.15 15.27 -0.83
C VAL A 139 9.88 15.22 -2.17
N SER A 140 9.66 14.17 -2.96
CA SER A 140 10.28 14.01 -4.28
C SER A 140 9.59 12.94 -5.14
N ARG A 141 9.99 12.84 -6.41
CA ARG A 141 9.54 11.79 -7.37
C ARG A 141 8.04 11.79 -7.69
N GLN A 142 7.39 12.94 -7.53
CA GLN A 142 6.01 13.18 -7.98
C GLN A 142 5.87 12.85 -9.47
N GLY A 143 4.85 12.04 -9.81
CA GLY A 143 4.59 11.58 -11.17
C GLY A 143 5.63 10.59 -11.73
N GLN A 144 6.57 10.12 -10.91
CA GLN A 144 7.67 9.26 -11.36
C GLN A 144 7.69 7.90 -10.67
N SER A 145 7.45 7.87 -9.36
CA SER A 145 7.53 6.62 -8.57
C SER A 145 6.24 6.32 -7.84
N ASP A 146 5.94 5.03 -7.86
CA ASP A 146 4.91 4.37 -7.09
C ASP A 146 5.63 3.28 -6.27
N PHE A 147 6.07 3.64 -5.06
CA PHE A 147 6.84 2.72 -4.24
C PHE A 147 5.89 1.75 -3.54
N HIS A 148 5.84 0.51 -4.03
CA HIS A 148 5.07 -0.57 -3.40
C HIS A 148 5.80 -1.19 -2.19
N ALA A 149 7.13 -1.08 -2.16
CA ALA A 149 7.92 -1.39 -0.99
C ALA A 149 8.73 -0.16 -0.60
N LEU A 150 8.58 0.27 0.65
CA LEU A 150 9.19 1.48 1.19
C LEU A 150 9.61 1.22 2.64
N THR A 151 10.83 1.56 3.00
CA THR A 151 11.35 1.45 4.36
C THR A 151 12.35 2.56 4.66
N VAL A 152 12.61 2.81 5.94
CA VAL A 152 13.53 3.83 6.40
C VAL A 152 14.38 3.30 7.56
N SER A 153 15.66 3.67 7.56
CA SER A 153 16.66 3.33 8.57
C SER A 153 17.51 4.56 8.89
N ASP A 154 18.45 4.45 9.83
CA ASP A 154 19.42 5.50 10.12
C ASP A 154 20.32 5.85 8.90
N ALA A 155 20.44 4.94 7.93
CA ALA A 155 21.15 5.16 6.67
C ALA A 155 20.30 5.86 5.59
N GLY A 156 19.00 6.06 5.84
CA GLY A 156 18.08 6.73 4.94
C GLY A 156 16.94 5.82 4.46
N ILE A 157 16.37 6.20 3.33
CA ILE A 157 15.15 5.64 2.75
C ILE A 157 15.52 4.65 1.66
N LEU A 158 14.86 3.49 1.66
CA LEU A 158 14.88 2.53 0.57
C LEU A 158 13.47 2.40 -0.02
N GLY A 159 13.36 2.49 -1.34
CA GLY A 159 12.12 2.30 -2.07
C GLY A 159 12.29 1.41 -3.29
N TYR A 160 11.25 0.66 -3.65
CA TYR A 160 11.22 -0.14 -4.86
C TYR A 160 10.01 0.23 -5.74
N ASP A 161 10.29 0.69 -6.97
CA ASP A 161 9.29 1.09 -7.99
C ASP A 161 9.47 0.29 -9.31
N GLY A 162 9.99 -0.93 -9.20
CA GLY A 162 10.58 -1.68 -10.32
C GLY A 162 12.11 -1.53 -10.38
N THR A 163 12.65 -0.53 -9.69
CA THR A 163 14.08 -0.38 -9.41
C THR A 163 14.29 -0.18 -7.90
N LEU A 164 15.32 -0.81 -7.33
CA LEU A 164 15.71 -0.51 -5.95
C LEU A 164 16.44 0.83 -5.90
N LEU A 165 15.89 1.77 -5.14
CA LEU A 165 16.42 3.11 -4.96
C LEU A 165 16.75 3.36 -3.49
N ARG A 166 17.86 4.05 -3.24
CA ARG A 166 18.26 4.53 -1.91
C ARG A 166 18.42 6.05 -1.91
N SER A 167 18.03 6.69 -0.81
CA SER A 167 18.24 8.11 -0.60
C SER A 167 18.50 8.42 0.87
N ALA A 168 19.55 9.20 1.15
CA ALA A 168 19.83 9.66 2.51
C ALA A 168 18.91 10.81 2.96
N ASP A 169 18.31 11.56 2.03
CA ASP A 169 17.57 12.80 2.29
C ASP A 169 16.15 12.82 1.68
N GLY A 170 15.72 11.70 1.10
CA GLY A 170 14.46 11.56 0.38
C GLY A 170 14.38 12.33 -0.93
N ARG A 171 15.46 12.96 -1.40
CA ARG A 171 15.46 13.87 -2.57
C ARG A 171 16.43 13.43 -3.65
N THR A 172 17.63 13.03 -3.25
CA THR A 172 18.66 12.53 -4.17
C THR A 172 18.70 11.02 -4.08
N TRP A 173 18.46 10.35 -5.21
CA TRP A 173 18.30 8.90 -5.26
C TRP A 173 19.41 8.26 -6.08
N GLU A 174 19.96 7.18 -5.55
CA GLU A 174 20.84 6.29 -6.28
C GLU A 174 20.16 4.94 -6.54
N GLN A 175 20.45 4.36 -7.69
CA GLN A 175 19.98 3.03 -8.05
C GLN A 175 20.91 1.97 -7.48
N LEU A 176 20.33 1.02 -6.75
CA LEU A 176 20.99 -0.17 -6.25
C LEU A 176 20.59 -1.39 -7.07
N GLN A 177 21.21 -2.53 -6.78
CA GLN A 177 20.86 -3.81 -7.37
C GLN A 177 20.30 -4.73 -6.29
N ILE A 178 19.26 -5.47 -6.64
CA ILE A 178 18.69 -6.53 -5.82
C ILE A 178 18.53 -7.78 -6.72
N PRO A 179 18.87 -8.99 -6.23
CA PRO A 179 18.81 -10.21 -7.04
C PRO A 179 17.42 -10.53 -7.60
N ASP A 180 16.37 -10.22 -6.83
CA ASP A 180 14.99 -10.55 -7.14
C ASP A 180 14.06 -9.40 -6.71
N GLU A 181 12.88 -9.33 -7.32
CA GLU A 181 11.85 -8.34 -6.99
C GLU A 181 11.36 -8.51 -5.54
N PRO A 182 11.47 -7.45 -4.70
CA PRO A 182 10.97 -7.50 -3.34
C PRO A 182 9.47 -7.30 -3.30
N HIS A 183 8.77 -8.15 -2.55
CA HIS A 183 7.38 -7.90 -2.17
C HIS A 183 7.30 -6.91 -1.00
N THR A 184 8.17 -7.08 0.00
CA THR A 184 8.33 -6.13 1.12
C THR A 184 9.78 -5.79 1.35
N LEU A 185 10.04 -4.60 1.90
CA LEU A 185 11.34 -4.16 2.40
C LEU A 185 11.20 -3.82 3.89
N ALA A 186 12.16 -4.23 4.71
CA ALA A 186 12.19 -3.88 6.12
C ALA A 186 13.62 -3.53 6.57
N ALA A 187 13.80 -2.35 7.12
CA ALA A 187 15.05 -1.93 7.71
C ALA A 187 15.05 -2.12 9.23
N ALA A 188 16.18 -2.56 9.78
CA ALA A 188 16.41 -2.45 11.20
C ALA A 188 16.61 -0.96 11.58
N PRO A 189 16.36 -0.56 12.84
CA PRO A 189 16.73 0.75 13.38
C PRO A 189 18.26 0.86 13.56
N ASP A 190 19.00 0.60 12.49
CA ASP A 190 20.44 0.76 12.37
C ASP A 190 20.82 1.29 10.97
N ASP A 191 22.11 1.35 10.68
CA ASP A 191 22.66 1.94 9.46
C ASP A 191 22.90 0.94 8.33
N SER A 192 22.48 -0.33 8.46
CA SER A 192 23.01 -1.36 7.56
C SER A 192 22.11 -2.56 7.30
N ASN A 193 21.34 -3.04 8.28
CA ASN A 193 20.61 -4.29 8.17
C ASN A 193 19.25 -4.09 7.51
N LEU A 194 19.05 -4.81 6.41
CA LEU A 194 17.80 -4.79 5.64
C LEU A 194 17.35 -6.21 5.35
N LEU A 195 16.04 -6.37 5.21
CA LEU A 195 15.38 -7.58 4.75
C LEU A 195 14.51 -7.28 3.54
N ALA A 196 14.40 -8.25 2.65
CA ALA A 196 13.48 -8.21 1.53
C ALA A 196 12.83 -9.58 1.33
N THR A 197 11.50 -9.64 1.30
CA THR A 197 10.80 -10.88 0.93
C THR A 197 10.72 -11.00 -0.58
N THR A 198 11.03 -12.16 -1.13
CA THR A 198 10.96 -12.41 -2.58
C THR A 198 10.38 -13.80 -2.85
N GLN A 199 10.04 -14.09 -4.10
CA GLN A 199 9.58 -15.42 -4.51
C GLN A 199 10.64 -16.52 -4.31
N GLN A 200 11.93 -16.16 -4.24
CA GLN A 200 13.02 -17.11 -4.02
C GLN A 200 13.37 -17.29 -2.53
N GLY A 201 12.75 -16.50 -1.64
CA GLY A 201 12.99 -16.53 -0.19
C GLY A 201 13.40 -15.17 0.36
N LEU A 202 13.78 -15.17 1.64
CA LEU A 202 14.18 -13.96 2.36
C LEU A 202 15.61 -13.55 1.98
N LEU A 203 15.77 -12.35 1.42
CA LEU A 203 17.07 -11.74 1.23
C LEU A 203 17.42 -10.85 2.42
N ARG A 204 18.71 -10.80 2.76
CA ARG A 204 19.28 -9.91 3.78
C ARG A 204 20.43 -9.13 3.21
N SER A 205 20.50 -7.85 3.56
CA SER A 205 21.67 -6.99 3.37
C SER A 205 22.21 -6.59 4.74
N ALA A 206 23.54 -6.47 4.85
CA ALA A 206 24.25 -5.97 6.02
C ALA A 206 25.07 -4.70 5.70
N ASP A 207 24.76 -4.06 4.56
CA ASP A 207 25.52 -2.95 3.99
C ASP A 207 24.60 -1.94 3.28
N ALA A 208 23.44 -1.70 3.89
CA ALA A 208 22.42 -0.74 3.45
C ALA A 208 21.96 -0.95 1.99
N GLY A 209 21.89 -2.22 1.57
CA GLY A 209 21.34 -2.64 0.28
C GLY A 209 22.37 -2.68 -0.84
N SER A 210 23.66 -2.49 -0.52
CA SER A 210 24.75 -2.52 -1.49
C SER A 210 25.01 -3.95 -1.99
N SER A 211 24.79 -4.95 -1.14
CA SER A 211 24.80 -6.37 -1.49
C SER A 211 23.73 -7.15 -0.71
N TRP A 212 23.32 -8.29 -1.27
CA TRP A 212 22.24 -9.12 -0.75
C TRP A 212 22.63 -10.60 -0.77
N SER A 213 22.16 -11.35 0.23
CA SER A 213 22.32 -12.80 0.34
C SER A 213 21.02 -13.45 0.81
N LEU A 214 20.73 -14.66 0.31
CA LEU A 214 19.59 -15.46 0.77
C LEU A 214 19.83 -15.92 2.22
N VAL A 215 18.78 -15.84 3.05
CA VAL A 215 18.78 -16.37 4.41
C VAL A 215 18.22 -17.79 4.37
N GLU A 216 19.10 -18.78 4.17
CA GLU A 216 18.74 -20.20 4.03
C GLU A 216 17.98 -20.80 5.23
N THR A 217 18.11 -20.18 6.40
CA THR A 217 17.43 -20.59 7.64
C THR A 217 16.01 -20.02 7.74
N ALA A 218 15.66 -19.04 6.91
CA ALA A 218 14.35 -18.41 6.92
C ALA A 218 13.34 -19.25 6.11
N PRO A 219 12.09 -19.37 6.58
CA PRO A 219 11.01 -19.87 5.74
C PRO A 219 10.71 -18.90 4.59
N LEU A 220 9.87 -19.33 3.64
CA LEU A 220 9.32 -18.42 2.64
C LEU A 220 8.34 -17.45 3.31
N LEU A 221 8.79 -16.22 3.54
CA LEU A 221 7.98 -15.16 4.16
C LEU A 221 7.31 -14.31 3.09
N GLN A 222 6.05 -13.95 3.31
CA GLN A 222 5.34 -12.98 2.47
C GLN A 222 5.61 -11.56 2.97
N VAL A 223 5.37 -11.30 4.26
CA VAL A 223 5.63 -10.01 4.90
C VAL A 223 6.68 -10.16 6.00
N VAL A 224 7.50 -9.13 6.18
CA VAL A 224 8.53 -9.09 7.22
C VAL A 224 8.69 -7.68 7.79
N THR A 225 9.07 -7.59 9.05
CA THR A 225 9.40 -6.34 9.72
C THR A 225 10.44 -6.54 10.80
N TRP A 226 11.08 -5.45 11.21
CA TRP A 226 11.94 -5.40 12.40
C TRP A 226 11.17 -4.84 13.58
N SER A 227 11.50 -5.29 14.78
CA SER A 227 11.16 -4.55 15.98
C SER A 227 12.14 -3.39 16.17
N GLY A 228 11.68 -2.33 16.83
CA GLY A 228 12.50 -1.18 17.22
C GLY A 228 13.67 -1.50 18.16
N ASP A 229 13.84 -2.75 18.61
CA ASP A 229 15.00 -3.19 19.39
C ASP A 229 16.25 -3.51 18.54
N GLY A 230 16.13 -3.54 17.21
CA GLY A 230 17.23 -3.80 16.28
C GLY A 230 17.75 -5.23 16.22
N THR A 231 17.16 -6.16 16.96
CA THR A 231 17.61 -7.56 17.04
C THR A 231 16.51 -8.56 16.74
N THR A 232 15.26 -8.18 16.98
CA THR A 232 14.09 -8.99 16.73
C THR A 232 13.51 -8.67 15.34
N ALA A 233 13.29 -9.71 14.54
CA ALA A 233 12.53 -9.61 13.29
C ALA A 233 11.31 -10.54 13.36
N VAL A 234 10.22 -10.11 12.73
CA VAL A 234 8.97 -10.86 12.65
C VAL A 234 8.57 -10.99 11.19
N GLY A 235 8.22 -12.20 10.78
CA GLY A 235 7.75 -12.49 9.44
C GLY A 235 6.52 -13.38 9.47
N VAL A 236 5.72 -13.31 8.43
CA VAL A 236 4.55 -14.18 8.28
C VAL A 236 4.59 -14.83 6.89
N ASP A 237 4.43 -16.15 6.85
CA ASP A 237 4.37 -16.92 5.60
C ASP A 237 2.98 -16.87 4.96
N PRO A 238 2.82 -17.28 3.68
CA PRO A 238 1.54 -17.22 2.96
C PRO A 238 0.39 -17.98 3.63
N GLU A 239 0.71 -19.00 4.44
CA GLU A 239 -0.28 -19.78 5.20
C GLU A 239 -0.69 -19.11 6.52
N GLY A 240 -0.12 -17.95 6.85
CA GLY A 240 -0.40 -17.21 8.07
C GLY A 240 0.36 -17.73 9.30
N THR A 241 1.46 -18.45 9.12
CA THR A 241 2.34 -18.83 10.22
C THR A 241 3.24 -17.67 10.56
N VAL A 242 3.26 -17.27 11.84
CA VAL A 242 4.14 -16.22 12.35
C VAL A 242 5.47 -16.85 12.73
N TRP A 243 6.55 -16.24 12.26
CA TRP A 243 7.93 -16.59 12.52
C TRP A 243 8.65 -15.43 13.17
N THR A 244 9.54 -15.73 14.12
CA THR A 244 10.34 -14.73 14.85
C THR A 244 11.81 -15.09 14.78
N SER A 245 12.65 -14.08 14.62
CA SER A 245 14.08 -14.13 14.84
C SER A 245 14.44 -13.18 15.98
N THR A 246 15.40 -13.55 16.82
CA THR A 246 15.91 -12.71 17.92
C THR A 246 17.42 -12.54 17.86
N ASP A 247 18.03 -12.85 16.71
CA ASP A 247 19.47 -12.87 16.49
C ASP A 247 19.86 -12.07 15.23
N GLY A 248 19.13 -11.00 14.93
CA GLY A 248 19.42 -10.15 13.77
C GLY A 248 19.01 -10.79 12.44
N ALA A 249 17.87 -11.49 12.43
CA ALA A 249 17.35 -12.23 11.28
C ALA A 249 18.26 -13.36 10.80
N GLY A 250 19.10 -13.92 11.68
CA GLY A 250 20.03 -15.00 11.37
C GLY A 250 19.39 -16.38 11.44
N THR A 251 18.50 -16.61 12.40
CA THR A 251 17.70 -17.83 12.55
C THR A 251 16.25 -17.52 12.87
N TRP A 252 15.35 -18.39 12.42
CA TRP A 252 13.91 -18.19 12.52
C TRP A 252 13.23 -19.35 13.25
N GLN A 253 12.28 -19.02 14.12
CA GLN A 253 11.50 -19.96 14.89
C GLN A 253 10.01 -19.70 14.69
N GLN A 254 9.24 -20.78 14.58
CA GLN A 254 7.79 -20.68 14.46
C GLN A 254 7.19 -20.24 15.80
N ALA A 255 6.39 -19.18 15.79
CA ALA A 255 5.77 -18.62 17.00
C ALA A 255 4.28 -18.99 17.13
N ALA A 256 3.48 -18.74 16.08
CA ALA A 256 2.05 -19.00 16.05
C ALA A 256 1.54 -19.34 14.65
N ARG A 257 0.28 -19.79 14.55
CA ARG A 257 -0.45 -19.98 13.28
C ARG A 257 -1.75 -19.20 13.33
N LEU A 258 -1.88 -18.21 12.47
CA LEU A 258 -3.10 -17.41 12.31
C LEU A 258 -4.08 -18.07 11.33
N GLY A 259 -3.57 -18.88 10.40
CA GLY A 259 -4.38 -19.66 9.46
C GLY A 259 -5.05 -18.83 8.37
N ALA A 260 -4.50 -17.65 8.06
CA ALA A 260 -4.97 -16.75 7.03
C ALA A 260 -3.78 -16.00 6.41
N ALA A 261 -3.81 -15.78 5.10
CA ALA A 261 -2.73 -15.11 4.39
C ALA A 261 -2.50 -13.70 4.95
N PRO A 262 -1.24 -13.29 5.17
CA PRO A 262 -0.93 -11.96 5.67
C PRO A 262 -0.97 -10.91 4.57
N HIS A 263 -1.33 -9.68 4.94
CA HIS A 263 -1.21 -8.49 4.10
C HIS A 263 -0.14 -7.53 4.62
N ALA A 264 -0.01 -7.39 5.95
CA ALA A 264 0.98 -6.51 6.56
C ALA A 264 1.34 -6.99 7.97
N VAL A 265 2.54 -6.63 8.43
CA VAL A 265 3.02 -6.92 9.79
C VAL A 265 3.76 -5.73 10.38
N ALA A 266 3.53 -5.45 11.66
CA ALA A 266 4.28 -4.50 12.47
C ALA A 266 4.77 -5.17 13.74
N ALA A 267 5.95 -4.76 14.21
CA ALA A 267 6.49 -5.17 15.50
C ALA A 267 7.06 -3.96 16.23
N ALA A 268 6.88 -3.92 17.54
CA ALA A 268 7.45 -2.89 18.40
C ALA A 268 7.83 -3.49 19.76
N PRO A 269 8.81 -2.91 20.47
CA PRO A 269 9.06 -3.26 21.86
C PRO A 269 7.79 -3.09 22.70
N GLY A 270 7.52 -4.05 23.57
CA GLY A 270 6.42 -4.03 24.53
C GLY A 270 6.90 -3.87 25.97
N ASP A 271 5.93 -3.83 26.89
CA ASP A 271 6.20 -3.68 28.32
C ASP A 271 7.08 -4.82 28.87
N GLY A 272 8.02 -4.47 29.75
CA GLY A 272 8.89 -5.45 30.40
C GLY A 272 9.82 -6.21 29.43
N GLY A 273 10.07 -5.66 28.24
CA GLY A 273 10.93 -6.27 27.22
C GLY A 273 10.22 -7.35 26.39
N SER A 274 8.88 -7.41 26.43
CA SER A 274 8.11 -8.22 25.49
C SER A 274 8.12 -7.59 24.09
N GLN A 275 7.48 -8.25 23.13
CA GLN A 275 7.28 -7.71 21.77
C GLN A 275 5.79 -7.61 21.52
N ARG A 276 5.36 -6.46 21.02
CA ARG A 276 4.03 -6.27 20.45
C ARG A 276 4.10 -6.55 18.96
N ILE A 277 3.19 -7.37 18.45
CA ILE A 277 3.12 -7.73 17.03
C ILE A 277 1.70 -7.49 16.55
N ALA A 278 1.54 -6.80 15.44
CA ALA A 278 0.26 -6.65 14.75
C ALA A 278 0.36 -7.28 13.36
N VAL A 279 -0.62 -8.11 13.00
CA VAL A 279 -0.68 -8.77 11.69
C VAL A 279 -2.06 -8.52 11.09
N VAL A 280 -2.08 -7.94 9.90
CA VAL A 280 -3.29 -7.88 9.08
C VAL A 280 -3.30 -9.12 8.21
N THR A 281 -4.42 -9.83 8.21
CA THR A 281 -4.63 -11.04 7.42
C THR A 281 -5.91 -10.95 6.60
N ASP A 282 -6.17 -11.98 5.81
CA ASP A 282 -7.44 -12.16 5.14
C ASP A 282 -8.66 -12.23 6.06
N ASN A 283 -8.49 -12.47 7.36
CA ASN A 283 -9.59 -12.62 8.32
C ASN A 283 -9.74 -11.45 9.29
N GLY A 284 -8.81 -10.49 9.28
CA GLY A 284 -8.82 -9.43 10.29
C GLY A 284 -7.44 -8.92 10.69
N LEU A 285 -7.45 -7.93 11.58
CA LEU A 285 -6.26 -7.46 12.30
C LEU A 285 -6.14 -8.22 13.62
N LEU A 286 -4.99 -8.87 13.82
CA LEU A 286 -4.67 -9.60 15.04
C LEU A 286 -3.48 -8.96 15.72
N GLN A 287 -3.48 -8.96 17.05
CA GLN A 287 -2.39 -8.42 17.86
C GLN A 287 -1.91 -9.41 18.92
N SER A 288 -0.60 -9.50 19.09
CA SER A 288 0.09 -10.15 20.19
C SER A 288 0.77 -9.12 21.09
N THR A 289 0.80 -9.38 22.39
CA THR A 289 1.55 -8.61 23.41
C THR A 289 2.55 -9.50 24.17
N ASP A 290 2.69 -10.76 23.76
CA ASP A 290 3.49 -11.79 24.42
C ASP A 290 4.58 -12.39 23.50
N ALA A 291 5.08 -11.55 22.59
CA ALA A 291 6.08 -11.89 21.57
C ALA A 291 5.63 -12.99 20.60
N GLY A 292 4.39 -12.89 20.13
CA GLY A 292 3.84 -13.75 19.09
C GLY A 292 3.41 -15.13 19.56
N LYS A 293 3.33 -15.38 20.87
CA LYS A 293 2.87 -16.68 21.40
C LYS A 293 1.36 -16.83 21.29
N THR A 294 0.63 -15.75 21.55
CA THR A 294 -0.82 -15.68 21.39
C THR A 294 -1.23 -14.41 20.68
N PHE A 295 -2.34 -14.49 19.95
CA PHE A 295 -2.91 -13.38 19.19
C PHE A 295 -4.38 -13.21 19.55
N ALA A 296 -4.78 -11.97 19.81
CA ALA A 296 -6.16 -11.56 19.96
C ALA A 296 -6.62 -10.83 18.69
N VAL A 297 -7.86 -11.06 18.29
CA VAL A 297 -8.48 -10.29 17.20
C VAL A 297 -8.77 -8.87 17.69
N VAL A 298 -8.34 -7.88 16.91
CA VAL A 298 -8.62 -6.46 17.13
C VAL A 298 -9.74 -6.00 16.19
N LEU A 299 -9.71 -6.44 14.94
CA LEU A 299 -10.74 -6.20 13.93
C LEU A 299 -11.01 -7.51 13.19
N GLU A 300 -12.28 -7.84 12.99
CA GLU A 300 -12.72 -8.89 12.08
C GLU A 300 -12.80 -8.37 10.64
N ARG A 301 -13.13 -9.23 9.68
CA ARG A 301 -13.38 -8.87 8.29
C ARG A 301 -14.80 -9.20 7.88
#